data_AF-A0A7S3SAQ0-F1
#
_entry.id   AF-A0A7S3SAQ0-F1
#
_cell.length_a   1.000
_cell.length_b   1.000
_cell.length_c   1.000
_cell.angle_alpha   90.00
_cell.angle_beta   90.00
_cell.angle_gamma   90.00
#
_symmetry.space_group_name_H-M   'P 1'
#
loop_
_entity.id
_entity.type
_entity.pdbx_description
1 polymer ?
#
loop_
_entity_poly.entity_id
_entity_poly.type
_entity_poly.pdbx_seq_one_letter_code
_entity_poly.pdbx_strand_id
1 'polypeptide(L)'
;PPALTLEYERVLCPLLLDAHNRYAGAEYVSGLEPRPALHQKGLIERRQCAYVADAVRGALERLLVDGDRAAALSYCEAACSRLLMGEVSSHLLVEGGFVKRADQTDLCRMAGLAVPEKKGSAKKLSAAEQKNQAAEDETLRKENAISLAIELLQRSATADGRATRSFRLGEFVPFCAVRRQGGGGGKQFENVASPEEVVQRGTPVDLRLLCERRLLPALIGQVRESSGKATKEADLADKPALLGRILSHKERQDMRFGKHTRASSPGVLTTPDGWRLYGLAAPPPEPASQKRGGQSLLGFTRSAAAGDGGGGGGGGSGG
;
A
#
# COMPACT_ATOMS: atom_id res chain seq x y z
N PRO A 1 -3.56 -50.63 -11.70
CA PRO A 1 -3.44 -50.48 -10.23
C PRO A 1 -4.76 -50.00 -9.60
N PRO A 2 -5.38 -50.78 -8.69
CA PRO A 2 -6.71 -50.52 -8.11
C PRO A 2 -6.71 -49.49 -6.94
N ALA A 3 -5.76 -48.55 -6.92
CA ALA A 3 -5.65 -47.49 -5.89
C ALA A 3 -5.76 -46.06 -6.46
N LEU A 4 -6.08 -45.94 -7.76
CA LEU A 4 -6.31 -44.65 -8.41
C LEU A 4 -7.81 -44.51 -8.68
N THR A 5 -8.47 -43.66 -7.91
CA THR A 5 -9.85 -43.25 -8.13
C THR A 5 -9.87 -41.84 -8.72
N LEU A 6 -10.57 -41.66 -9.85
CA LEU A 6 -10.90 -40.36 -10.37
C LEU A 6 -12.30 -40.02 -9.87
N GLU A 7 -12.43 -38.92 -9.13
CA GLU A 7 -13.69 -38.48 -8.57
C GLU A 7 -14.15 -37.20 -9.27
N TYR A 8 -15.45 -37.12 -9.57
CA TYR A 8 -16.07 -35.89 -9.99
C TYR A 8 -16.31 -35.02 -8.76
N GLU A 9 -15.82 -33.78 -8.79
CA GLU A 9 -15.95 -32.86 -7.66
C GLU A 9 -16.85 -31.66 -7.99
N ARG A 10 -16.66 -31.06 -9.17
CA ARG A 10 -17.28 -29.77 -9.52
C ARG A 10 -17.20 -29.49 -11.03
N VAL A 11 -18.05 -28.56 -11.48
CA VAL A 11 -17.98 -27.92 -12.80
C VAL A 11 -17.82 -26.40 -12.63
N LEU A 12 -16.95 -25.81 -13.45
CA LEU A 12 -16.78 -24.35 -13.54
C LEU A 12 -17.36 -23.84 -14.86
N CYS A 13 -18.41 -23.04 -14.82
CA CYS A 13 -19.07 -22.50 -16.01
C CYS A 13 -19.80 -21.15 -15.74
N PRO A 14 -19.37 -20.02 -16.33
CA PRO A 14 -18.20 -19.84 -17.20
C PRO A 14 -16.87 -20.00 -16.45
N LEU A 15 -15.81 -20.35 -17.19
CA LEU A 15 -14.43 -20.45 -16.69
C LEU A 15 -13.56 -19.36 -17.33
N LEU A 16 -12.87 -18.60 -16.50
CA LEU A 16 -11.80 -17.68 -16.87
C LEU A 16 -10.45 -18.27 -16.48
N LEU A 17 -9.69 -18.70 -17.49
CA LEU A 17 -8.31 -19.15 -17.31
C LEU A 17 -7.35 -18.01 -17.60
N ASP A 18 -6.73 -17.46 -16.55
CA ASP A 18 -5.74 -16.39 -16.66
C ASP A 18 -4.36 -17.00 -16.97
N ALA A 19 -3.81 -17.81 -16.07
CA ALA A 19 -2.50 -18.41 -16.29
C ALA A 19 -2.38 -19.76 -15.57
N HIS A 20 -1.19 -20.35 -15.63
CA HIS A 20 -0.88 -21.52 -14.83
C HIS A 20 -1.15 -21.24 -13.34
N ASN A 21 -1.96 -22.09 -12.71
CA ASN A 21 -2.46 -21.92 -11.34
C ASN A 21 -3.23 -20.62 -11.07
N ARG A 22 -3.77 -19.97 -12.11
CA ARG A 22 -4.55 -18.73 -12.02
C ARG A 22 -5.84 -18.84 -12.83
N TYR A 23 -6.96 -19.06 -12.16
CA TYR A 23 -8.27 -19.18 -12.81
C TYR A 23 -9.41 -18.79 -11.86
N ALA A 24 -10.56 -18.45 -12.43
CA ALA A 24 -11.81 -18.25 -11.72
C ALA A 24 -12.99 -18.78 -12.53
N GLY A 25 -14.08 -19.15 -11.87
CA GLY A 25 -15.28 -19.61 -12.53
C GLY A 25 -16.46 -19.65 -11.58
N ALA A 26 -17.66 -19.65 -12.14
CA ALA A 26 -18.87 -19.98 -11.40
C ALA A 26 -18.93 -21.49 -11.16
N GLU A 27 -18.98 -21.88 -9.88
CA GLU A 27 -18.88 -23.25 -9.41
C GLU A 27 -20.24 -23.88 -9.17
N TYR A 28 -20.43 -25.04 -9.79
CA TYR A 28 -21.56 -25.94 -9.60
C TYR A 28 -21.04 -27.27 -9.06
N VAL A 29 -21.55 -27.68 -7.89
CA VAL A 29 -21.17 -28.95 -7.25
C VAL A 29 -22.22 -30.01 -7.55
N SER A 30 -23.49 -29.65 -7.36
CA SER A 30 -24.66 -30.49 -7.62
C SER A 30 -25.34 -30.20 -8.97
N GLY A 31 -25.16 -29.00 -9.53
CA GLY A 31 -25.79 -28.55 -10.77
C GLY A 31 -27.22 -27.99 -10.61
N LEU A 32 -27.77 -28.04 -9.39
CA LEU A 32 -29.10 -27.51 -9.06
C LEU A 32 -29.02 -26.17 -8.30
N GLU A 33 -27.82 -25.62 -8.14
CA GLU A 33 -27.63 -24.35 -7.46
C GLU A 33 -28.32 -23.23 -8.24
N PRO A 34 -29.27 -22.48 -7.64
CA PRO A 34 -29.93 -21.37 -8.32
C PRO A 34 -28.98 -20.20 -8.59
N ARG A 35 -27.92 -20.09 -7.79
CA ARG A 35 -26.81 -19.18 -8.01
C ARG A 35 -25.50 -19.90 -7.68
N PRO A 36 -24.58 -20.09 -8.65
CA PRO A 36 -23.31 -20.76 -8.39
C PRO A 36 -22.40 -19.91 -7.49
N ALA A 37 -21.50 -20.57 -6.76
CA ALA A 37 -20.49 -19.87 -5.97
C ALA A 37 -19.35 -19.37 -6.86
N LEU A 38 -18.69 -18.26 -6.51
CA LEU A 38 -17.46 -17.87 -7.19
C LEU A 38 -16.29 -18.72 -6.69
N HIS A 39 -15.69 -19.50 -7.59
CA HIS A 39 -14.41 -20.16 -7.35
C HIS A 39 -13.27 -19.33 -7.95
N GLN A 40 -12.18 -19.17 -7.20
CA GLN A 40 -10.96 -18.55 -7.71
C GLN A 40 -9.71 -19.21 -7.13
N LYS A 41 -8.67 -19.33 -7.95
CA LYS A 41 -7.34 -19.81 -7.56
C LYS A 41 -6.29 -18.89 -8.11
N GLY A 42 -5.36 -18.45 -7.25
CA GLY A 42 -4.15 -17.72 -7.63
C GLY A 42 -4.34 -16.28 -8.12
N LEU A 43 -5.57 -15.76 -8.14
CA LEU A 43 -5.88 -14.40 -8.58
C LEU A 43 -5.75 -13.37 -7.46
N ILE A 44 -6.09 -13.78 -6.23
CA ILE A 44 -5.97 -12.96 -5.02
C ILE A 44 -4.75 -13.44 -4.23
N GLU A 45 -3.80 -12.53 -3.99
CA GLU A 45 -2.56 -12.81 -3.28
C GLU A 45 -2.60 -12.27 -1.85
N ARG A 46 -2.05 -13.01 -0.88
CA ARG A 46 -1.99 -12.60 0.54
C ARG A 46 -1.25 -11.28 0.81
N ARG A 47 -0.45 -10.82 -0.15
CA ARG A 47 0.34 -9.58 -0.05
C ARG A 47 -0.44 -8.34 -0.47
N GLN A 48 -1.53 -8.54 -1.22
CA GLN A 48 -2.40 -7.46 -1.66
C GLN A 48 -3.20 -6.92 -0.48
N CYS A 49 -3.55 -5.64 -0.55
CA CYS A 49 -4.47 -5.07 0.41
C CYS A 49 -5.89 -5.59 0.18
N ALA A 50 -6.67 -5.65 1.27
CA ALA A 50 -8.02 -6.20 1.26
C ALA A 50 -8.92 -5.50 0.22
N TYR A 51 -8.78 -4.17 0.07
CA TYR A 51 -9.56 -3.42 -0.90
C TYR A 51 -9.36 -3.90 -2.35
N VAL A 52 -8.12 -4.22 -2.73
CA VAL A 52 -7.82 -4.74 -4.08
C VAL A 52 -8.38 -6.15 -4.25
N ALA A 53 -8.24 -7.00 -3.23
CA ALA A 53 -8.80 -8.35 -3.23
C ALA A 53 -10.33 -8.34 -3.38
N ASP A 54 -11.01 -7.45 -2.66
CA ASP A 54 -12.46 -7.30 -2.69
C ASP A 54 -12.95 -6.67 -4.00
N ALA A 55 -12.19 -5.73 -4.57
CA ALA A 55 -12.48 -5.18 -5.88
C ALA A 55 -12.38 -6.26 -6.98
N VAL A 56 -11.34 -7.09 -6.94
CA VAL A 56 -11.16 -8.23 -7.84
C VAL A 56 -12.31 -9.24 -7.69
N ARG A 57 -12.63 -9.63 -6.45
CA ARG A 57 -13.70 -10.59 -6.18
C ARG A 57 -15.06 -10.06 -6.64
N GLY A 58 -15.40 -8.82 -6.29
CA GLY A 58 -16.67 -8.21 -6.67
C GLY A 58 -16.82 -8.02 -8.17
N ALA A 59 -15.72 -7.77 -8.90
CA ALA A 59 -15.73 -7.73 -10.36
C ALA A 59 -15.96 -9.13 -10.96
N LEU A 60 -15.30 -10.16 -10.40
CA LEU A 60 -15.45 -11.56 -10.81
C LEU A 60 -16.86 -12.11 -10.58
N GLU A 61 -17.49 -11.79 -9.44
CA GLU A 61 -18.86 -12.23 -9.13
C GLU A 61 -19.83 -11.68 -10.18
N ARG A 62 -19.80 -10.37 -10.45
CA ARG A 62 -20.68 -9.74 -11.45
C ARG A 62 -20.46 -10.31 -12.85
N LEU A 63 -19.20 -10.58 -13.19
CA LEU A 63 -18.84 -11.05 -14.52
C LEU A 63 -19.14 -12.53 -14.75
N LEU A 64 -18.78 -13.40 -13.80
CA LEU A 64 -18.81 -14.86 -13.96
C LEU A 64 -20.04 -15.50 -13.34
N VAL A 65 -20.55 -14.96 -12.23
CA VAL A 65 -21.75 -15.50 -11.57
C VAL A 65 -23.00 -14.82 -12.13
N ASP A 66 -23.00 -13.50 -12.19
CA ASP A 66 -24.19 -12.74 -12.62
C ASP A 66 -24.24 -12.57 -14.16
N GLY A 67 -23.13 -12.81 -14.87
CA GLY A 67 -23.04 -12.70 -16.33
C GLY A 67 -23.14 -11.26 -16.85
N ASP A 68 -23.00 -10.26 -15.98
CA ASP A 68 -23.18 -8.85 -16.32
C ASP A 68 -21.83 -8.12 -16.43
N ARG A 69 -21.37 -8.00 -17.67
CA ARG A 69 -20.15 -7.25 -18.01
C ARG A 69 -20.27 -5.75 -17.70
N ALA A 70 -21.42 -5.14 -17.94
CA ALA A 70 -21.60 -3.70 -17.75
C ALA A 70 -21.57 -3.36 -16.25
N ALA A 71 -22.23 -4.18 -15.42
CA ALA A 71 -22.15 -4.06 -13.97
C ALA A 71 -20.73 -4.29 -13.44
N ALA A 72 -19.99 -5.26 -13.99
CA ALA A 72 -18.59 -5.49 -13.59
C ALA A 72 -17.68 -4.29 -13.90
N LEU A 73 -17.84 -3.67 -15.08
CA LEU A 73 -17.12 -2.45 -15.47
C LEU A 73 -17.46 -1.27 -14.56
N SER A 74 -18.73 -0.97 -14.39
CA SER A 74 -19.21 0.11 -13.53
C SER A 74 -18.72 -0.06 -12.09
N TYR A 75 -18.71 -1.30 -11.58
CA TYR A 75 -18.17 -1.61 -10.25
C TYR A 75 -16.67 -1.29 -10.15
N CYS A 76 -15.88 -1.59 -11.19
CA CYS A 76 -14.45 -1.29 -11.20
C CYS A 76 -14.18 0.22 -11.25
N GLU A 77 -14.92 0.97 -12.08
CA GLU A 77 -14.82 2.43 -12.16
C GLU A 77 -15.19 3.08 -10.81
N ALA A 78 -16.24 2.60 -10.16
CA ALA A 78 -16.64 3.03 -8.83
C ALA A 78 -15.58 2.67 -7.78
N ALA A 79 -14.95 1.49 -7.86
CA ALA A 79 -13.86 1.12 -6.96
C ALA A 79 -12.64 2.04 -7.10
N CYS A 80 -12.26 2.40 -8.33
CA CYS A 80 -11.21 3.39 -8.57
C CYS A 80 -11.60 4.77 -8.03
N SER A 81 -12.83 5.21 -8.29
CA SER A 81 -13.33 6.52 -7.83
C SER A 81 -13.32 6.62 -6.31
N ARG A 82 -13.92 5.65 -5.62
CA ARG A 82 -13.97 5.60 -4.14
C ARG A 82 -12.58 5.65 -3.52
N LEU A 83 -11.62 4.91 -4.11
CA LEU A 83 -10.24 4.91 -3.66
C LEU A 83 -9.62 6.31 -3.78
N LEU A 84 -9.76 6.97 -4.93
CA LEU A 84 -9.14 8.28 -5.20
C LEU A 84 -9.87 9.45 -4.49
N MET A 85 -11.16 9.30 -4.22
CA MET A 85 -11.94 10.23 -3.39
C MET A 85 -11.62 10.09 -1.89
N GLY A 86 -10.84 9.08 -1.48
CA GLY A 86 -10.50 8.86 -0.08
C GLY A 86 -11.67 8.32 0.75
N GLU A 87 -12.62 7.63 0.14
CA GLU A 87 -13.78 7.02 0.81
C GLU A 87 -13.47 5.62 1.35
N VAL A 88 -12.22 5.15 1.22
CA VAL A 88 -11.77 3.83 1.64
C VAL A 88 -11.00 3.95 2.94
N SER A 89 -11.39 3.19 3.96
CA SER A 89 -10.68 3.20 5.23
C SER A 89 -9.26 2.64 5.09
N SER A 90 -8.29 3.25 5.78
CA SER A 90 -6.86 2.92 5.66
C SER A 90 -6.53 1.47 6.01
N HIS A 91 -7.32 0.82 6.87
CA HIS A 91 -7.14 -0.59 7.23
C HIS A 91 -7.30 -1.55 6.05
N LEU A 92 -8.15 -1.20 5.08
CA LEU A 92 -8.32 -1.97 3.85
C LEU A 92 -7.19 -1.76 2.85
N LEU A 93 -6.31 -0.78 3.11
CA LEU A 93 -5.18 -0.38 2.25
C LEU A 93 -3.84 -0.94 2.74
N VAL A 94 -3.83 -1.69 3.84
CA VAL A 94 -2.63 -2.35 4.37
C VAL A 94 -2.21 -3.49 3.43
N GLU A 95 -1.01 -3.39 2.87
CA GLU A 95 -0.30 -4.45 2.17
C GLU A 95 0.62 -5.20 3.14
N GLY A 96 1.27 -6.26 2.68
CA GLY A 96 2.38 -6.80 3.45
C GLY A 96 3.26 -7.78 2.69
N GLY A 97 4.39 -8.11 3.30
CA GLY A 97 5.38 -9.01 2.71
C GLY A 97 6.05 -9.87 3.76
N PHE A 98 6.49 -11.06 3.34
CA PHE A 98 7.20 -12.00 4.20
C PHE A 98 8.70 -11.78 4.10
N VAL A 99 9.39 -11.70 5.23
CA VAL A 99 10.85 -11.61 5.30
C VAL A 99 11.45 -13.00 5.14
N LYS A 100 11.61 -13.47 3.89
CA LYS A 100 12.00 -14.87 3.60
C LYS A 100 13.50 -15.10 3.46
N ARG A 101 14.27 -14.04 3.18
CA ARG A 101 15.67 -14.14 2.71
C ARG A 101 16.67 -13.39 3.57
N ALA A 102 16.22 -12.72 4.63
CA ALA A 102 17.06 -11.97 5.55
C ALA A 102 16.69 -12.39 6.98
N ASP A 103 17.67 -12.81 7.77
CA ASP A 103 17.46 -13.04 9.20
C ASP A 103 17.69 -11.75 10.01
N GLN A 104 17.52 -11.82 11.33
CA GLN A 104 17.75 -10.65 12.20
C GLN A 104 19.18 -10.10 12.08
N THR A 105 20.18 -10.96 11.87
CA THR A 105 21.58 -10.53 11.74
C THR A 105 21.80 -9.76 10.45
N ASP A 106 21.21 -10.22 9.34
CA ASP A 106 21.22 -9.52 8.06
C ASP A 106 20.50 -8.18 8.12
N LEU A 107 19.32 -8.14 8.75
CA LEU A 107 18.55 -6.91 8.90
C LEU A 107 19.28 -5.86 9.76
N CYS A 108 19.85 -6.27 10.91
CA CYS A 108 20.67 -5.37 11.74
C CYS A 108 21.89 -4.85 10.99
N ARG A 109 22.59 -5.73 10.26
CA ARG A 109 23.74 -5.37 9.42
C ARG A 109 23.34 -4.39 8.32
N MET A 110 22.25 -4.64 7.61
CA MET A 110 21.72 -3.74 6.58
C MET A 110 21.27 -2.40 7.15
N ALA A 111 20.80 -2.38 8.40
CA ALA A 111 20.40 -1.19 9.15
C ALA A 111 21.57 -0.39 9.73
N GLY A 112 22.80 -0.94 9.73
CA GLY A 112 23.97 -0.33 10.37
C GLY A 112 23.96 -0.42 11.90
N LEU A 113 23.25 -1.40 12.46
CA LEU A 113 23.07 -1.60 13.90
C LEU A 113 23.99 -2.71 14.43
N ALA A 114 24.19 -2.72 15.74
CA ALA A 114 24.91 -3.79 16.41
C ALA A 114 24.22 -5.13 16.16
N VAL A 115 24.97 -6.09 15.64
CA VAL A 115 24.47 -7.43 15.33
C VAL A 115 24.40 -8.23 16.64
N PRO A 116 23.27 -8.90 16.96
CA PRO A 116 23.22 -9.79 18.11
C PRO A 116 24.25 -10.92 17.92
N GLU A 117 25.12 -11.12 18.90
CA GLU A 117 26.20 -12.11 18.81
C GLU A 117 25.63 -13.52 18.57
N LYS A 118 25.89 -14.09 17.38
CA LYS A 118 25.69 -15.53 17.15
C LYS A 118 26.78 -16.26 17.94
N LYS A 119 26.37 -17.04 18.96
CA LYS A 119 27.27 -17.99 19.65
C LYS A 119 27.84 -18.96 18.61
N GLY A 120 29.10 -18.76 18.24
CA GLY A 120 29.83 -19.58 17.29
C GLY A 120 29.95 -18.94 15.90
N SER A 121 31.19 -18.62 15.54
CA SER A 121 31.67 -18.27 14.19
C SER A 121 31.31 -16.88 13.62
N ALA A 122 32.08 -15.87 14.01
CA ALA A 122 32.40 -14.80 13.07
C ALA A 122 33.41 -15.33 12.03
N LYS A 123 32.93 -16.09 11.03
CA LYS A 123 33.77 -16.49 9.90
C LYS A 123 34.09 -15.21 9.12
N LYS A 124 35.36 -14.75 9.14
CA LYS A 124 35.79 -13.63 8.30
C LYS A 124 35.58 -14.04 6.84
N LEU A 125 34.58 -13.44 6.20
CA LEU A 125 34.30 -13.65 4.78
C LEU A 125 35.48 -13.15 3.95
N SER A 126 35.79 -13.83 2.86
CA SER A 126 36.74 -13.36 1.86
C SER A 126 36.22 -12.09 1.17
N ALA A 127 37.11 -11.29 0.57
CA ALA A 127 36.72 -10.06 -0.12
C ALA A 127 35.69 -10.29 -1.25
N ALA A 128 35.74 -11.45 -1.92
CA ALA A 128 34.78 -11.82 -2.95
C ALA A 128 33.40 -12.14 -2.37
N GLU A 129 33.33 -12.89 -1.26
CA GLU A 129 32.07 -13.20 -0.58
C GLU A 129 31.42 -11.93 0.00
N GLN A 130 32.22 -11.01 0.53
CA GLN A 130 31.71 -9.71 1.01
C GLN A 130 31.09 -8.89 -0.12
N LYS A 131 31.71 -8.89 -1.31
CA LYS A 131 31.18 -8.18 -2.48
C LYS A 131 29.84 -8.78 -2.95
N ASN A 132 29.74 -10.12 -2.96
CA ASN A 132 28.49 -10.80 -3.31
C ASN A 132 27.39 -10.53 -2.29
N GLN A 133 27.71 -10.59 -0.99
CA GLN A 133 26.76 -10.29 0.08
C GLN A 133 26.27 -8.84 0.02
N ALA A 134 27.16 -7.88 -0.26
CA ALA A 134 26.77 -6.48 -0.43
C ALA A 134 25.81 -6.28 -1.61
N ALA A 135 26.02 -7.00 -2.72
CA ALA A 135 25.12 -6.96 -3.86
C ALA A 135 23.75 -7.59 -3.52
N GLU A 136 23.73 -8.72 -2.81
CA GLU A 136 22.50 -9.35 -2.33
C GLU A 136 21.73 -8.42 -1.39
N ASP A 137 22.39 -7.81 -0.41
CA ASP A 137 21.76 -6.83 0.49
C ASP A 137 21.14 -5.66 -0.29
N GLU A 138 21.81 -5.16 -1.33
CA GLU A 138 21.27 -4.08 -2.14
C GLU A 138 19.99 -4.51 -2.87
N THR A 139 19.90 -5.77 -3.30
CA THR A 139 18.66 -6.31 -3.88
C THR A 139 17.57 -6.48 -2.83
N LEU A 140 17.91 -6.96 -1.63
CA LEU A 140 16.97 -7.19 -0.54
C LEU A 140 16.40 -5.86 -0.02
N ARG A 141 17.21 -4.81 0.07
CA ARG A 141 16.76 -3.45 0.44
C ARG A 141 15.69 -2.88 -0.48
N LYS A 142 15.62 -3.36 -1.73
CA LYS A 142 14.61 -2.92 -2.71
C LYS A 142 13.25 -3.61 -2.51
N GLU A 143 13.15 -4.60 -1.62
CA GLU A 143 11.86 -5.17 -1.21
C GLU A 143 11.19 -4.31 -0.15
N ASN A 144 9.92 -3.95 -0.37
CA ASN A 144 9.13 -3.12 0.55
C ASN A 144 9.16 -3.61 2.02
N ALA A 145 8.96 -4.91 2.24
CA ALA A 145 8.92 -5.48 3.59
C ALA A 145 10.28 -5.42 4.30
N ILE A 146 11.38 -5.64 3.56
CA ILE A 146 12.73 -5.58 4.10
C ILE A 146 13.13 -4.13 4.38
N SER A 147 12.81 -3.21 3.46
CA SER A 147 13.07 -1.78 3.65
C SER A 147 12.37 -1.25 4.90
N LEU A 148 11.08 -1.57 5.07
CA LEU A 148 10.36 -1.18 6.29
C LEU A 148 10.91 -1.86 7.53
N ALA A 149 11.28 -3.15 7.47
CA ALA A 149 11.88 -3.83 8.61
C ALA A 149 13.18 -3.16 9.06
N ILE A 150 14.05 -2.77 8.12
CA ILE A 150 15.29 -2.03 8.39
C ILE A 150 14.97 -0.70 9.10
N GLU A 151 14.02 0.08 8.58
CA GLU A 151 13.64 1.35 9.18
C GLU A 151 13.04 1.19 10.59
N LEU A 152 12.22 0.16 10.80
CA LEU A 152 11.67 -0.15 12.11
C LEU A 152 12.77 -0.57 13.11
N LEU A 153 13.81 -1.28 12.66
CA LEU A 153 14.97 -1.57 13.50
C LEU A 153 15.71 -0.29 13.88
N GLN A 154 16.00 0.58 12.91
CA GLN A 154 16.69 1.86 13.14
C GLN A 154 15.93 2.75 14.13
N ARG A 155 14.60 2.83 14.00
CA ARG A 155 13.75 3.58 14.93
C ARG A 155 13.69 2.99 16.33
N SER A 156 13.85 1.67 16.44
CA SER A 156 13.85 0.93 17.70
C SER A 156 15.22 0.87 18.40
N ALA A 157 16.25 1.47 17.78
CA ALA A 157 17.63 1.37 18.27
C ALA A 157 17.82 2.20 19.55
N THR A 158 18.50 1.60 20.54
CA THR A 158 18.97 2.31 21.74
C THR A 158 20.21 3.15 21.41
N ALA A 159 20.62 4.01 22.36
CA ALA A 159 21.86 4.79 22.23
C ALA A 159 23.11 3.90 21.98
N ASP A 160 23.08 2.65 22.45
CA ASP A 160 24.13 1.65 22.25
C ASP A 160 24.11 0.99 20.86
N GLY A 161 23.22 1.44 19.96
CA GLY A 161 23.09 0.92 18.60
C GLY A 161 22.43 -0.46 18.51
N ARG A 162 21.79 -0.94 19.59
CA ARG A 162 21.06 -2.22 19.62
C ARG A 162 19.59 -2.00 19.35
N ALA A 163 19.02 -2.76 18.41
CA ALA A 163 17.58 -2.73 18.16
C ALA A 163 16.80 -3.39 19.31
N THR A 164 15.74 -2.74 19.78
CA THR A 164 14.78 -3.35 20.73
C THR A 164 13.77 -4.26 20.03
N ARG A 165 13.51 -4.00 18.74
CA ARG A 165 12.67 -4.86 17.89
C ARG A 165 13.50 -5.97 17.25
N SER A 166 12.89 -7.13 17.04
CA SER A 166 13.46 -8.23 16.26
C SER A 166 12.44 -8.76 15.25
N PHE A 167 12.95 -9.30 14.15
CA PHE A 167 12.19 -9.94 13.08
C PHE A 167 12.66 -11.38 12.91
N ARG A 168 11.72 -12.29 12.69
CA ARG A 168 12.01 -13.70 12.40
C ARG A 168 12.01 -13.97 10.90
N LEU A 169 12.78 -14.98 10.50
CA LEU A 169 12.71 -15.50 9.14
C LEU A 169 11.29 -16.04 8.88
N GLY A 170 10.68 -15.59 7.79
CA GLY A 170 9.30 -15.90 7.43
C GLY A 170 8.26 -15.02 8.12
N GLU A 171 8.64 -14.02 8.93
CA GLU A 171 7.70 -13.10 9.55
C GLU A 171 7.01 -12.22 8.50
N PHE A 172 5.72 -11.93 8.72
CA PHE A 172 4.94 -11.04 7.87
C PHE A 172 5.02 -9.61 8.38
N VAL A 173 5.45 -8.70 7.52
CA VAL A 173 5.59 -7.27 7.81
C VAL A 173 4.48 -6.51 7.08
N PRO A 174 3.48 -5.97 7.79
CA PRO A 174 2.43 -5.15 7.20
C PRO A 174 2.95 -3.73 6.92
N PHE A 175 2.55 -3.15 5.80
CA PHE A 175 2.94 -1.81 5.39
C PHE A 175 1.85 -1.13 4.55
N CYS A 176 1.87 0.19 4.53
CA CYS A 176 1.04 1.02 3.66
C CYS A 176 1.91 1.76 2.65
N ALA A 177 1.41 1.93 1.44
CA ALA A 177 2.05 2.77 0.43
C ALA A 177 1.79 4.25 0.75
N VAL A 178 2.83 5.02 1.03
CA VAL A 178 2.71 6.40 1.50
C VAL A 178 3.50 7.36 0.61
N ARG A 179 3.14 8.63 0.68
CA ARG A 179 3.91 9.70 0.06
C ARG A 179 4.73 10.43 1.12
N ARG A 180 6.05 10.23 1.15
CA ARG A 180 6.92 10.98 2.06
C ARG A 180 7.04 12.45 1.61
N GLN A 181 6.90 13.39 2.56
CA GLN A 181 7.07 14.82 2.28
C GLN A 181 8.50 15.10 1.80
N GLY A 182 8.64 15.88 0.71
CA GLY A 182 9.92 16.33 0.16
C GLY A 182 10.58 15.40 -0.87
N GLY A 183 10.06 14.19 -1.09
CA GLY A 183 10.59 13.24 -2.08
C GLY A 183 9.90 13.34 -3.43
N GLY A 184 10.42 14.15 -4.35
CA GLY A 184 10.07 14.03 -5.76
C GLY A 184 10.54 12.68 -6.30
N GLY A 185 9.62 11.74 -6.57
CA GLY A 185 9.94 10.51 -7.29
C GLY A 185 10.83 9.50 -6.56
N GLY A 186 10.77 9.43 -5.22
CA GLY A 186 11.47 8.38 -4.45
C GLY A 186 11.11 6.96 -4.90
N LYS A 187 12.03 6.01 -4.72
CA LYS A 187 11.81 4.62 -5.16
C LYS A 187 10.67 4.00 -4.33
N GLN A 188 9.89 3.07 -4.91
CA GLN A 188 8.68 2.56 -4.24
C GLN A 188 8.91 1.98 -2.85
N PHE A 189 10.03 1.28 -2.67
CA PHE A 189 10.39 0.67 -1.38
C PHE A 189 10.77 1.70 -0.32
N GLU A 190 11.06 2.95 -0.72
CA GLU A 190 11.28 4.08 0.20
C GLU A 190 9.95 4.75 0.56
N ASN A 191 8.88 4.48 -0.19
CA ASN A 191 7.55 5.06 -0.05
C ASN A 191 6.58 4.10 0.67
N VAL A 192 7.08 3.44 1.73
CA VAL A 192 6.27 2.58 2.61
C VAL A 192 6.37 3.08 4.05
N ALA A 193 5.31 2.85 4.81
CA ALA A 193 5.26 3.12 6.25
C ALA A 193 4.54 1.98 6.98
N SER A 194 4.79 1.84 8.28
CA SER A 194 4.00 0.91 9.08
C SER A 194 2.57 1.44 9.25
N PRO A 195 1.56 0.56 9.44
CA PRO A 195 0.20 1.00 9.74
C PRO A 195 0.14 1.89 10.98
N GLU A 196 1.01 1.62 11.97
CA GLU A 196 1.16 2.42 13.18
C GLU A 196 1.55 3.87 12.88
N GLU A 197 2.52 4.07 11.98
CA GLU A 197 2.97 5.40 11.58
C GLU A 197 1.90 6.16 10.79
N VAL A 198 1.19 5.48 9.89
CA VAL A 198 0.08 6.08 9.14
C VAL A 198 -0.98 6.63 10.09
N VAL A 199 -1.29 5.89 11.15
CA VAL A 199 -2.30 6.29 12.15
C VAL A 199 -1.75 7.35 13.10
N GLN A 200 -0.67 7.07 13.81
CA GLN A 200 -0.17 7.92 14.89
C GLN A 200 0.41 9.24 14.37
N ARG A 201 1.05 9.22 13.19
CA ARG A 201 1.71 10.40 12.61
C ARG A 201 0.89 11.04 11.50
N GLY A 202 -0.28 10.49 11.17
CA GLY A 202 -1.11 10.99 10.08
C GLY A 202 -0.41 11.00 8.72
N THR A 203 0.49 10.03 8.48
CA THR A 203 1.25 9.99 7.21
C THR A 203 0.30 9.72 6.03
N PRO A 204 0.29 10.56 4.98
CA PRO A 204 -0.65 10.41 3.88
C PRO A 204 -0.36 9.15 3.06
N VAL A 205 -1.39 8.32 2.89
CA VAL A 205 -1.39 7.15 2.01
C VAL A 205 -1.48 7.61 0.55
N ASP A 206 -0.62 7.08 -0.32
CA ASP A 206 -0.63 7.45 -1.74
C ASP A 206 -1.70 6.64 -2.51
N LEU A 207 -2.92 7.18 -2.52
CA LEU A 207 -4.08 6.56 -3.18
C LEU A 207 -3.88 6.42 -4.69
N ARG A 208 -3.14 7.35 -5.30
CA ARG A 208 -2.85 7.31 -6.73
C ARG A 208 -1.89 6.16 -7.05
N LEU A 209 -0.84 6.01 -6.26
CA LEU A 209 0.09 4.89 -6.37
C LEU A 209 -0.63 3.54 -6.20
N LEU A 210 -1.53 3.43 -5.21
CA LEU A 210 -2.34 2.24 -5.00
C LEU A 210 -3.26 1.96 -6.20
N CYS A 211 -3.94 2.98 -6.72
CA CYS A 211 -4.82 2.82 -7.88
C CYS A 211 -4.04 2.36 -9.12
N GLU A 212 -2.97 3.07 -9.48
CA GLU A 212 -2.19 2.84 -10.70
C GLU A 212 -1.36 1.55 -10.67
N ARG A 213 -0.82 1.19 -9.49
CA ARG A 213 0.17 0.09 -9.38
C ARG A 213 -0.35 -1.14 -8.65
N ARG A 214 -1.56 -1.11 -8.08
CA ARG A 214 -2.19 -2.27 -7.42
C ARG A 214 -3.55 -2.58 -8.02
N LEU A 215 -4.49 -1.65 -7.92
CA LEU A 215 -5.88 -1.88 -8.30
C LEU A 215 -6.03 -2.09 -9.81
N LEU A 216 -5.58 -1.15 -10.64
CA LEU A 216 -5.70 -1.24 -12.09
C LEU A 216 -4.95 -2.45 -12.66
N PRO A 217 -3.69 -2.75 -12.26
CA PRO A 217 -3.02 -3.97 -12.71
C PRO A 217 -3.74 -5.26 -12.32
N ALA A 218 -4.36 -5.31 -11.14
CA ALA A 218 -5.14 -6.47 -10.71
C ALA A 218 -6.43 -6.63 -11.54
N LEU A 219 -7.12 -5.54 -11.86
CA LEU A 219 -8.38 -5.57 -12.59
C LEU A 219 -8.21 -5.78 -14.10
N ILE A 220 -7.30 -5.06 -14.74
CA ILE A 220 -7.19 -4.98 -16.22
C ILE A 220 -5.79 -5.31 -16.76
N GLY A 221 -4.84 -5.67 -15.89
CA GLY A 221 -3.45 -5.97 -16.27
C GLY A 221 -2.56 -4.74 -16.45
N GLN A 222 -1.30 -4.99 -16.81
CA GLN A 222 -0.32 -3.95 -17.13
C GLN A 222 -0.40 -3.57 -18.62
N VAL A 223 -1.14 -2.52 -18.95
CA VAL A 223 -0.99 -1.84 -20.23
C VAL A 223 0.27 -0.97 -20.13
N ARG A 224 1.33 -1.31 -20.85
CA ARG A 224 2.41 -0.34 -21.08
C ARG A 224 1.87 0.71 -22.05
N GLU A 225 2.08 1.99 -21.73
CA GLU A 225 1.85 3.09 -22.67
C GLU A 225 2.50 2.73 -24.00
N SER A 226 1.78 2.96 -25.10
CA SER A 226 2.28 2.81 -26.46
C SER A 226 3.39 3.83 -26.72
N SER A 227 4.56 3.65 -26.12
CA SER A 227 5.76 4.40 -26.43
C SER A 227 6.40 3.81 -27.69
N GLY A 228 5.65 3.77 -28.80
CA GLY A 228 6.10 3.61 -30.21
C GLY A 228 7.13 2.53 -30.60
N LYS A 229 7.62 1.70 -29.69
CA LYS A 229 8.66 0.70 -29.91
C LYS A 229 8.19 -0.63 -29.34
N ALA A 230 7.54 -1.40 -30.19
CA ALA A 230 7.23 -2.80 -29.90
C ALA A 230 8.54 -3.60 -29.85
N THR A 231 8.98 -3.94 -28.64
CA THR A 231 10.03 -4.95 -28.42
C THR A 231 9.36 -6.28 -28.10
N LYS A 232 9.97 -7.42 -28.43
CA LYS A 232 9.45 -8.77 -28.10
C LYS A 232 9.17 -8.98 -26.59
N GLU A 233 9.79 -8.20 -25.71
CA GLU A 233 9.50 -8.16 -24.28
C GLU A 233 8.17 -7.46 -23.93
N ALA A 234 7.67 -6.56 -24.78
CA ALA A 234 6.41 -5.84 -24.59
C ALA A 234 5.20 -6.76 -24.82
N ASP A 235 5.27 -7.65 -25.81
CA ASP A 235 4.23 -8.66 -26.06
C ASP A 235 4.20 -9.76 -24.99
N LEU A 236 5.35 -10.06 -24.36
CA LEU A 236 5.41 -10.97 -23.20
C LEU A 236 4.91 -10.32 -21.88
N ALA A 237 4.83 -8.98 -21.84
CA ALA A 237 4.48 -8.19 -20.66
C ALA A 237 3.05 -7.61 -20.69
N ASP A 238 2.40 -7.57 -21.85
CA ASP A 238 0.94 -7.39 -21.95
C ASP A 238 0.26 -8.69 -21.51
N LYS A 239 0.32 -8.96 -20.20
CA LYS A 239 -0.45 -10.02 -19.54
C LYS A 239 -1.73 -9.36 -19.04
N PRO A 240 -2.78 -9.26 -19.88
CA PRO A 240 -4.07 -8.80 -19.40
C PRO A 240 -4.51 -9.67 -18.22
N ALA A 241 -4.70 -9.04 -17.07
CA ALA A 241 -5.28 -9.67 -15.90
C ALA A 241 -6.81 -9.61 -16.02
N LEU A 242 -7.51 -10.61 -15.49
CA LEU A 242 -8.95 -10.63 -15.23
C LEU A 242 -9.84 -10.04 -16.33
N LEU A 243 -10.24 -8.77 -16.20
CA LEU A 243 -11.10 -8.09 -17.16
C LEU A 243 -10.35 -7.73 -18.43
N GLY A 244 -9.04 -7.48 -18.37
CA GLY A 244 -8.25 -7.07 -19.52
C GLY A 244 -8.26 -8.06 -20.68
N ARG A 245 -8.63 -9.32 -20.44
CA ARG A 245 -8.80 -10.35 -21.48
C ARG A 245 -10.14 -10.26 -22.20
N ILE A 246 -11.13 -9.70 -21.53
CA ILE A 246 -12.51 -9.60 -21.98
C ILE A 246 -12.79 -8.19 -22.53
N LEU A 247 -12.09 -7.19 -22.00
CA LEU A 247 -12.20 -5.80 -22.40
C LEU A 247 -11.40 -5.50 -23.66
N SER A 248 -11.97 -4.66 -24.51
CA SER A 248 -11.26 -4.07 -25.64
C SER A 248 -10.11 -3.17 -25.17
N HIS A 249 -9.15 -2.91 -26.06
CA HIS A 249 -8.07 -1.97 -25.78
C HIS A 249 -8.60 -0.58 -25.39
N LYS A 250 -9.68 -0.11 -26.04
CA LYS A 250 -10.31 1.17 -25.72
C LYS A 250 -10.88 1.19 -24.30
N GLU A 251 -11.62 0.16 -23.89
CA GLU A 251 -12.16 0.08 -22.53
C GLU A 251 -11.05 -0.02 -21.47
N ARG A 252 -9.94 -0.70 -21.76
CA ARG A 252 -8.76 -0.73 -20.89
C ARG A 252 -8.11 0.66 -20.76
N GLN A 253 -8.05 1.43 -21.84
CA GLN A 253 -7.56 2.81 -21.82
C GLN A 253 -8.52 3.74 -21.06
N ASP A 254 -9.82 3.63 -21.31
CA ASP A 254 -10.85 4.40 -20.62
C ASP A 254 -10.81 4.10 -19.11
N MET A 255 -10.65 2.83 -18.71
CA MET A 255 -10.45 2.44 -17.31
C MET A 255 -9.20 3.05 -16.65
N ARG A 256 -8.18 3.44 -17.41
CA ARG A 256 -6.95 4.05 -16.89
C ARG A 256 -6.98 5.57 -16.90
N PHE A 257 -7.55 6.17 -17.94
CA PHE A 257 -7.45 7.60 -18.21
C PHE A 257 -8.81 8.32 -18.18
N GLY A 258 -9.87 7.60 -17.83
CA GLY A 258 -11.23 8.07 -17.71
C GLY A 258 -11.45 9.06 -16.57
N LYS A 259 -12.69 9.54 -16.45
CA LYS A 259 -13.02 10.58 -15.45
C LYS A 259 -12.82 10.09 -14.01
N HIS A 260 -13.05 8.79 -13.77
CA HIS A 260 -12.88 8.14 -12.46
C HIS A 260 -11.43 8.15 -11.95
N THR A 261 -10.42 8.35 -12.81
CA THR A 261 -9.01 8.46 -12.40
C THR A 261 -8.51 9.89 -12.20
N ARG A 262 -9.35 10.91 -12.49
CA ARG A 262 -8.99 12.33 -12.42
C ARG A 262 -9.32 13.01 -11.09
N ALA A 263 -10.08 12.35 -10.22
CA ALA A 263 -10.44 12.89 -8.90
C ALA A 263 -9.24 12.82 -7.95
N SER A 264 -8.36 13.82 -8.02
CA SER A 264 -7.35 14.03 -6.98
C SER A 264 -7.95 14.93 -5.91
N SER A 265 -8.66 14.35 -4.94
CA SER A 265 -8.54 14.94 -3.60
C SER A 265 -7.03 14.97 -3.27
N PRO A 266 -6.52 15.92 -2.48
CA PRO A 266 -5.17 15.82 -1.94
C PRO A 266 -5.13 14.67 -0.90
N GLY A 267 -5.54 13.46 -1.29
CA GLY A 267 -5.21 12.11 -0.85
C GLY A 267 -4.62 11.94 0.54
N VAL A 268 -5.20 12.58 1.55
CA VAL A 268 -4.84 12.36 2.94
C VAL A 268 -6.04 11.68 3.57
N LEU A 269 -6.01 10.35 3.62
CA LEU A 269 -6.77 9.62 4.62
C LEU A 269 -6.13 9.90 5.99
N THR A 270 -6.50 11.02 6.61
CA THR A 270 -6.37 11.14 8.05
C THR A 270 -7.42 10.20 8.63
N THR A 271 -7.02 9.23 9.46
CA THR A 271 -7.98 8.31 10.06
C THR A 271 -8.39 8.82 11.43
N PRO A 272 -9.59 9.39 11.60
CA PRO A 272 -10.18 9.55 12.93
C PRO A 272 -10.44 8.19 13.62
N ASP A 273 -10.42 7.07 12.87
CA ASP A 273 -10.66 5.70 13.34
C ASP A 273 -9.43 4.77 13.27
N GLY A 274 -8.19 5.30 13.22
CA GLY A 274 -6.99 4.49 13.00
C GLY A 274 -6.73 3.40 14.06
N TRP A 275 -7.40 3.48 15.21
CA TRP A 275 -7.40 2.47 16.26
C TRP A 275 -8.14 1.17 15.89
N ARG A 276 -9.10 1.21 14.95
CA ARG A 276 -9.82 0.02 14.49
C ARG A 276 -8.94 -0.98 13.76
N LEU A 277 -7.77 -0.54 13.25
CA LEU A 277 -6.72 -1.40 12.68
C LEU A 277 -6.24 -2.47 13.66
N TYR A 278 -6.31 -2.21 14.96
CA TYR A 278 -5.82 -3.08 16.02
C TYR A 278 -6.93 -3.88 16.71
N GLY A 279 -8.16 -3.84 16.19
CA GLY A 279 -9.32 -4.45 16.84
C GLY A 279 -9.69 -3.81 18.18
N LEU A 280 -9.23 -2.58 18.43
CA LEU A 280 -9.58 -1.81 19.61
C LEU A 280 -11.03 -1.32 19.47
N ALA A 281 -11.77 -1.27 20.58
CA ALA A 281 -13.15 -0.77 20.61
C ALA A 281 -13.22 0.77 20.71
N ALA A 282 -12.09 1.43 20.99
CA ALA A 282 -11.97 2.87 21.18
C ALA A 282 -10.55 3.37 20.80
N PRO A 283 -10.36 4.68 20.53
CA PRO A 283 -9.06 5.27 20.28
C PRO A 283 -8.08 5.08 21.45
N PRO A 284 -6.78 4.79 21.18
CA PRO A 284 -5.76 4.82 22.22
C PRO A 284 -5.67 6.23 22.80
N PRO A 285 -5.42 6.38 24.10
CA PRO A 285 -5.26 7.69 24.73
C PRO A 285 -4.13 8.44 24.02
N GLU A 286 -4.38 9.69 23.60
CA GLU A 286 -3.37 10.52 22.95
C GLU A 286 -2.10 10.56 23.82
N PRO A 287 -0.90 10.41 23.22
CA PRO A 287 0.32 10.57 23.98
C PRO A 287 0.33 11.98 24.55
N ALA A 288 0.32 12.07 25.88
CA ALA A 288 0.29 13.33 26.61
C ALA A 288 1.31 14.29 25.97
N SER A 289 0.80 15.42 25.46
CA SER A 289 1.65 16.44 24.87
C SER A 289 2.71 16.83 25.89
N GLN A 290 3.96 16.43 25.63
CA GLN A 290 5.09 16.98 26.37
C GLN A 290 5.05 18.48 26.10
N LYS A 291 4.71 19.24 27.14
CA LYS A 291 4.83 20.70 27.18
C LYS A 291 6.25 21.07 26.79
N ARG A 292 6.52 21.25 25.50
CA ARG A 292 7.67 22.01 25.03
C ARG A 292 7.36 23.46 25.36
N GLY A 293 8.16 24.02 26.26
CA GLY A 293 8.06 25.42 26.68
C GLY A 293 7.92 26.33 25.47
N GLY A 294 6.84 27.10 25.44
CA GLY A 294 6.56 28.04 24.38
C GLY A 294 7.61 29.15 24.37
N GLN A 295 8.43 29.19 23.33
CA GLN A 295 8.85 30.47 22.78
C GLN A 295 7.83 30.82 21.70
N SER A 296 6.91 31.72 22.03
CA SER A 296 5.98 32.29 21.07
C SER A 296 6.75 33.25 20.16
N LEU A 297 6.99 32.83 18.93
CA LEU A 297 7.24 33.72 17.80
C LEU A 297 5.88 34.01 17.16
N LEU A 298 5.33 35.21 17.42
CA LEU A 298 4.49 36.02 16.53
C LEU A 298 3.91 37.19 17.34
N GLY A 299 4.12 38.42 16.87
CA GLY A 299 3.42 39.58 17.42
C GLY A 299 4.10 40.94 17.26
N PHE A 300 4.68 41.25 16.10
CA PHE A 300 4.90 42.65 15.72
C PHE A 300 3.52 43.26 15.39
N THR A 301 2.95 44.06 16.30
CA THR A 301 2.19 45.28 15.99
C THR A 301 1.69 45.99 17.26
N ARG A 302 2.05 47.27 17.34
CA ARG A 302 1.38 48.40 18.02
C ARG A 302 1.28 48.39 19.55
N SER A 303 2.26 49.08 20.14
CA SER A 303 2.19 49.73 21.45
C SER A 303 1.01 50.71 21.50
N ALA A 304 0.15 50.52 22.49
CA ALA A 304 -0.85 51.48 22.90
C ALA A 304 -0.25 52.53 23.85
N ALA A 305 -0.93 53.68 23.84
CA ALA A 305 -0.80 54.88 24.66
C ALA A 305 -0.28 54.71 26.10
N ALA A 306 0.66 55.58 26.45
CA ALA A 306 0.71 56.28 27.74
C ALA A 306 1.24 57.69 27.48
N GLY A 307 0.33 58.65 27.37
CA GLY A 307 0.63 60.08 27.42
C GLY A 307 0.10 60.60 28.75
N ASP A 308 1.01 61.01 29.62
CA ASP A 308 0.78 61.88 30.75
C ASP A 308 1.54 63.19 30.48
N GLY A 309 0.93 64.33 30.84
CA GLY A 309 1.59 65.63 30.87
C GLY A 309 1.36 66.60 29.71
N GLY A 310 0.32 67.45 29.86
CA GLY A 310 0.51 68.90 29.83
C GLY A 310 0.37 69.67 28.51
N GLY A 311 -0.63 70.57 28.47
CA GLY A 311 -0.43 71.93 27.95
C GLY A 311 -1.23 72.37 26.70
N GLY A 312 -2.34 73.08 26.94
CA GLY A 312 -2.54 74.43 26.40
C GLY A 312 -3.21 74.64 25.03
N GLY A 313 -4.43 75.20 25.07
CA GLY A 313 -5.02 76.09 24.04
C GLY A 313 -5.51 75.41 22.75
N GLY A 314 -6.66 75.71 22.16
CA GLY A 314 -7.63 76.77 22.36
C GLY A 314 -8.35 76.98 21.02
N GLY A 315 -9.69 76.91 21.04
CA GLY A 315 -10.59 77.55 20.07
C GLY A 315 -10.74 76.92 18.68
N GLY A 316 -11.97 76.96 18.16
CA GLY A 316 -12.19 77.03 16.70
C GLY A 316 -13.24 76.09 16.14
N SER A 317 -14.50 76.48 16.26
CA SER A 317 -15.67 76.00 15.53
C SER A 317 -15.55 76.05 14.00
N GLY A 318 -16.25 75.13 13.32
CA GLY A 318 -17.04 75.49 12.13
C GLY A 318 -16.94 74.56 10.92
N GLY A 319 -18.11 74.14 10.42
CA GLY A 319 -18.34 73.81 9.01
C GLY A 319 -18.45 72.34 8.68
#